data_AF-A0A378AFX7-F1
#
_entry.id   AF-A0A378AFX7-F1
#
_cell.length_a   1.000
_cell.length_b   1.000
_cell.length_c   1.000
_cell.angle_alpha   90.00
_cell.angle_beta   90.00
_cell.angle_gamma   90.00
#
_symmetry.space_group_name_H-M   'P 1'
#
loop_
_entity.id
_entity.type
_entity.pdbx_description
1 polymer ?
#
loop_
_entity_poly.entity_id
_entity_poly.type
_entity_poly.pdbx_seq_one_letter_code
_entity_poly.pdbx_strand_id
1 'polypeptide(L)'
;MRPDFNNDDYAIACCVSPMVVGKQMQFFALRANLAKTMLYVSTAAWMKTEMQVGPKSEPIKGDVLNFDEVMDRMDHFMDWLAKQYVTALNIIHYMHDKLQLRSLSDGAARP
;
A
#
# COMPACT_ATOMS: atom_id res chain seq x y z
N MET A 1 10.60 -5.39 19.88
CA MET A 1 11.57 -5.08 18.81
C MET A 1 12.94 -5.67 19.09
N ARG A 2 13.64 -5.35 20.19
CA ARG A 2 14.98 -5.94 20.49
C ARG A 2 15.05 -7.48 20.38
N PRO A 3 14.12 -8.27 20.96
CA PRO A 3 14.13 -9.72 20.79
C PRO A 3 13.79 -10.15 19.35
N ASP A 4 12.92 -9.41 18.67
CA ASP A 4 12.49 -9.70 17.29
C ASP A 4 13.64 -9.58 16.29
N PHE A 5 14.56 -8.62 16.51
CA PHE A 5 15.76 -8.44 15.70
C PHE A 5 17.00 -9.16 16.24
N ASN A 6 16.92 -9.74 17.45
CA ASN A 6 18.08 -10.20 18.23
C ASN A 6 19.25 -9.20 18.17
N ASN A 7 18.92 -7.91 18.28
CA ASN A 7 19.84 -6.80 18.07
C ASN A 7 19.39 -5.60 18.90
N ASP A 8 20.34 -4.92 19.52
CA ASP A 8 20.16 -3.75 20.36
C ASP A 8 20.52 -2.42 19.66
N ASP A 9 21.03 -2.50 18.43
CA ASP A 9 21.41 -1.37 17.57
C ASP A 9 20.43 -1.19 16.40
N TYR A 10 19.16 -1.00 16.75
CA TYR A 10 18.10 -0.65 15.81
C TYR A 10 17.53 0.74 16.11
N ALA A 11 17.09 1.43 15.06
CA ALA A 11 16.46 2.74 15.14
C ALA A 11 15.05 2.72 14.56
N ILE A 12 14.25 3.73 14.90
CA ILE A 12 12.92 3.93 14.32
C ILE A 12 13.02 4.90 13.16
N ALA A 13 12.58 4.49 11.98
CA ALA A 13 12.43 5.32 10.81
C ALA A 13 10.97 5.82 10.68
N CYS A 14 10.81 7.10 10.36
CA CYS A 14 9.52 7.77 10.20
C CYS A 14 8.66 7.63 11.48
N CYS A 15 7.47 7.06 11.39
CA CYS A 15 6.53 7.01 12.52
C CYS A 15 6.84 5.87 13.50
N VAL A 16 6.92 4.62 13.02
CA VAL A 16 6.95 3.41 13.87
C VAL A 16 7.73 2.25 13.26
N SER A 17 8.53 2.48 12.22
CA SER A 17 9.20 1.40 11.48
C SER A 17 10.61 1.12 12.01
N PRO A 18 10.88 0.00 12.70
CA PRO A 18 12.22 -0.32 13.15
C PRO A 18 13.12 -0.83 12.02
N MET A 19 14.40 -0.43 12.06
CA MET A 19 15.44 -0.94 11.18
C MET A 19 16.78 -1.04 11.92
N VAL A 20 17.52 -2.13 11.69
CA VAL A 20 18.91 -2.26 12.16
C VAL A 20 19.78 -1.26 11.41
N VAL A 21 20.49 -0.43 12.17
CA VAL A 21 21.20 0.74 11.63
C VAL A 21 22.25 0.29 10.61
N GLY A 22 22.25 0.91 9.43
CA GLY A 22 23.21 0.63 8.34
C GLY A 22 23.09 -0.75 7.68
N LYS A 23 22.18 -1.61 8.12
CA LYS A 23 22.01 -2.98 7.58
C LYS A 23 20.68 -3.24 6.91
N GLN A 24 19.69 -2.37 7.15
CA GLN A 24 18.34 -2.53 6.64
C GLN A 24 17.86 -1.24 5.97
N MET A 25 17.09 -1.40 4.90
CA MET A 25 16.39 -0.34 4.20
C MET A 25 14.96 -0.77 3.94
N GLN A 26 14.01 0.16 4.05
CA GLN A 26 12.60 -0.09 3.77
C GLN A 26 12.15 0.82 2.62
N PHE A 27 11.45 0.23 1.65
CA PHE A 27 10.78 0.96 0.58
C PHE A 27 9.49 1.59 1.11
N PHE A 28 9.41 2.92 1.10
CA PHE A 28 8.29 3.66 1.70
C PHE A 28 7.02 3.53 0.86
N ALA A 29 5.95 3.01 1.47
CA ALA A 29 4.75 2.61 0.74
C ALA A 29 3.53 3.55 0.90
N LEU A 30 3.58 4.58 1.74
CA LEU A 30 2.36 5.26 2.25
C LEU A 30 1.34 4.23 2.80
N ARG A 31 0.04 4.41 2.51
CA ARG A 31 -1.07 3.62 3.04
C ARG A 31 -2.16 3.44 1.99
N ALA A 32 -2.79 2.26 1.97
CA ALA A 32 -4.03 1.99 1.26
C ALA A 32 -5.25 2.25 2.17
N ASN A 33 -6.40 2.63 1.60
CA ASN A 33 -7.61 2.94 2.36
C ASN A 33 -8.60 1.76 2.35
N LEU A 34 -8.49 0.87 3.35
CA LEU A 34 -9.35 -0.31 3.47
C LEU A 34 -10.82 0.03 3.71
N ALA A 35 -11.13 1.12 4.43
CA ALA A 35 -12.51 1.54 4.64
C ALA A 35 -13.19 1.90 3.31
N LYS A 36 -12.45 2.55 2.40
CA LYS A 36 -12.94 2.85 1.06
C LYS A 36 -13.09 1.58 0.21
N THR A 37 -12.21 0.60 0.38
CA THR A 37 -12.33 -0.71 -0.28
C THR A 37 -13.59 -1.44 0.14
N MET A 38 -13.93 -1.44 1.44
CA MET A 38 -15.18 -2.00 1.93
C MET A 38 -16.40 -1.27 1.34
N LEU A 39 -16.34 0.07 1.21
CA LEU A 39 -17.41 0.83 0.56
C LEU A 39 -17.60 0.44 -0.92
N TYR A 40 -16.52 0.17 -1.67
CA TYR A 40 -16.62 -0.29 -3.06
C TYR A 40 -17.34 -1.63 -3.23
N VAL A 41 -17.40 -2.41 -2.17
CA VAL A 41 -18.04 -3.73 -2.13
C VAL A 41 -19.50 -3.64 -1.68
N SER A 42 -19.78 -2.79 -0.68
CA SER A 42 -21.13 -2.68 -0.09
C SER A 42 -22.06 -1.77 -0.88
N THR A 43 -21.57 -0.62 -1.34
CA THR A 43 -22.34 0.29 -2.17
C THR A 43 -21.71 0.25 -3.55
N ALA A 44 -22.56 0.09 -4.56
CA ALA A 44 -22.14 0.19 -5.95
C ALA A 44 -21.20 1.40 -6.09
N ALA A 45 -20.03 1.19 -6.72
CA ALA A 45 -18.78 1.94 -6.61
C ALA A 45 -18.79 3.47 -6.87
N TRP A 46 -19.96 4.12 -6.96
CA TRP A 46 -20.23 5.44 -7.49
C TRP A 46 -20.53 6.54 -6.44
N MET A 47 -20.59 6.23 -5.14
CA MET A 47 -21.28 7.05 -4.13
C MET A 47 -20.80 8.52 -3.91
N LYS A 48 -19.70 8.96 -4.52
CA LYS A 48 -19.29 10.38 -4.52
C LYS A 48 -18.78 10.92 -5.85
N THR A 49 -18.13 10.06 -6.65
CA THR A 49 -17.45 10.48 -7.87
C THR A 49 -18.11 9.96 -9.14
N GLU A 50 -19.16 9.12 -9.03
CA GLU A 50 -19.86 8.48 -10.15
C GLU A 50 -18.97 7.67 -11.12
N MET A 51 -17.69 7.47 -10.77
CA MET A 51 -16.71 6.75 -11.56
C MET A 51 -16.55 5.31 -11.08
N GLN A 52 -16.47 4.38 -12.03
CA GLN A 52 -16.06 3.01 -11.79
C GLN A 52 -14.55 2.95 -11.54
N VAL A 53 -14.14 2.74 -10.28
CA VAL A 53 -12.71 2.70 -9.89
C VAL A 53 -12.15 1.27 -9.87
N GLY A 54 -12.87 0.34 -9.25
CA GLY A 54 -12.47 -1.06 -9.13
C GLY A 54 -13.03 -1.95 -10.25
N PRO A 55 -12.79 -3.27 -10.17
CA PRO A 55 -13.42 -4.24 -11.05
C PRO A 55 -14.94 -4.10 -10.99
N LYS A 56 -15.61 -4.24 -12.13
CA LYS A 56 -17.07 -4.21 -12.18
C LYS A 56 -17.59 -5.45 -11.45
N SER A 57 -18.37 -5.24 -10.41
CA SER A 57 -19.03 -6.29 -9.63
C SER A 57 -20.49 -5.91 -9.41
N GLU A 58 -21.33 -6.92 -9.23
CA GLU A 58 -22.72 -6.69 -8.86
C GLU A 58 -22.79 -6.11 -7.44
N PRO A 59 -23.63 -5.11 -7.15
CA PRO A 59 -23.78 -4.58 -5.79
C PRO A 59 -24.38 -5.63 -4.85
N ILE A 60 -24.15 -5.49 -3.53
CA ILE A 60 -24.88 -6.29 -2.54
C ILE A 60 -26.35 -5.86 -2.59
N LYS A 61 -27.26 -6.85 -2.66
CA LYS A 61 -28.71 -6.62 -2.76
C LYS A 61 -29.36 -6.97 -1.43
N GLY A 62 -30.23 -6.09 -0.94
CA GLY A 62 -30.96 -6.31 0.31
C GLY A 62 -30.91 -5.08 1.22
N ASP A 63 -31.87 -4.99 2.14
CA ASP A 63 -32.02 -3.85 3.04
C ASP A 63 -31.08 -3.95 4.26
N VAL A 64 -30.54 -5.15 4.53
CA VAL A 64 -29.63 -5.45 5.64
C VAL A 64 -28.38 -6.15 5.11
N LEU A 65 -27.21 -5.64 5.48
CA LEU A 65 -25.93 -6.22 5.09
C LEU A 65 -25.65 -7.51 5.88
N ASN A 66 -25.35 -8.59 5.16
CA ASN A 66 -24.83 -9.81 5.75
C ASN A 66 -23.30 -9.73 5.87
N PHE A 67 -22.77 -10.01 7.07
CA PHE A 67 -21.33 -9.89 7.35
C PHE A 67 -20.48 -10.82 6.47
N ASP A 68 -20.86 -12.09 6.34
CA ASP A 68 -20.10 -13.08 5.59
C ASP A 68 -20.05 -12.72 4.10
N GLU A 69 -21.17 -12.27 3.53
CA GLU A 69 -21.22 -11.79 2.13
C GLU A 69 -20.34 -10.55 1.91
N VAL A 70 -20.36 -9.59 2.83
CA VAL A 70 -19.52 -8.38 2.73
C VAL A 70 -18.05 -8.75 2.80
N MET A 71 -17.67 -9.62 3.73
CA MET A 71 -16.27 -10.03 3.93
C MET A 71 -15.75 -10.84 2.74
N ASP A 72 -16.54 -11.76 2.20
CA ASP A 72 -16.16 -12.54 1.01
C ASP A 72 -15.87 -11.63 -0.18
N ARG A 73 -16.77 -10.67 -0.46
CA ARG A 73 -16.55 -9.71 -1.54
C ARG A 73 -15.41 -8.72 -1.26
N MET A 74 -15.19 -8.36 0.01
CA MET A 74 -14.07 -7.53 0.43
C MET A 74 -12.74 -8.23 0.19
N ASP A 75 -12.64 -9.53 0.44
CA ASP A 75 -11.45 -10.33 0.18
C ASP A 75 -11.06 -10.28 -1.30
N HIS A 76 -12.02 -10.55 -2.19
CA HIS A 76 -11.82 -10.44 -3.65
C HIS A 76 -11.40 -9.03 -4.10
N PHE A 77 -11.94 -7.98 -3.47
CA PHE A 77 -11.53 -6.61 -3.77
C PHE A 77 -10.15 -6.25 -3.21
N MET A 78 -9.75 -6.84 -2.08
CA MET A 78 -8.42 -6.68 -1.50
C MET A 78 -7.34 -7.28 -2.39
N ASP A 79 -7.61 -8.40 -3.07
CA ASP A 79 -6.70 -8.95 -4.08
C ASP A 79 -6.42 -7.96 -5.21
N TRP A 80 -7.48 -7.36 -5.75
CA TRP A 80 -7.35 -6.33 -6.77
C TRP A 80 -6.57 -5.11 -6.25
N LEU A 81 -6.91 -4.64 -5.04
CA LEU A 81 -6.25 -3.51 -4.40
C LEU A 81 -4.75 -3.77 -4.18
N ALA A 82 -4.40 -4.96 -3.68
CA ALA A 82 -3.03 -5.37 -3.44
C ALA A 82 -2.22 -5.37 -4.75
N LYS A 83 -2.81 -5.89 -5.84
CA LYS A 83 -2.18 -5.86 -7.17
C LYS A 83 -1.91 -4.44 -7.63
N GLN A 84 -2.88 -3.53 -7.54
CA GLN A 84 -2.67 -2.12 -7.95
C GLN A 84 -1.62 -1.43 -7.08
N TYR A 85 -1.70 -1.63 -5.77
CA TYR A 85 -0.82 -0.99 -4.80
C TYR A 85 0.63 -1.43 -5.01
N VAL A 86 0.91 -2.74 -5.06
CA VAL A 86 2.26 -3.25 -5.26
C VAL A 86 2.80 -2.87 -6.64
N THR A 87 1.96 -2.87 -7.68
CA THR A 87 2.38 -2.41 -9.02
C THR A 87 2.82 -0.95 -9.00
N ALA A 88 2.06 -0.08 -8.34
CA ALA A 88 2.43 1.33 -8.19
C ALA A 88 3.74 1.49 -7.41
N LEU A 89 3.91 0.75 -6.31
CA LEU A 89 5.14 0.79 -5.51
C LEU A 89 6.36 0.28 -6.28
N ASN A 90 6.21 -0.77 -7.08
CA ASN A 90 7.30 -1.28 -7.92
C ASN A 90 7.77 -0.22 -8.91
N ILE A 91 6.84 0.51 -9.54
CA ILE A 91 7.18 1.60 -10.47
C ILE A 91 7.86 2.75 -9.71
N ILE A 92 7.30 3.19 -8.58
CA ILE A 92 7.83 4.30 -7.78
C ILE A 92 9.26 4.01 -7.34
N HIS A 93 9.52 2.86 -6.73
CA HIS A 93 10.83 2.55 -6.18
C HIS A 93 11.86 2.26 -7.28
N TYR A 94 11.46 1.60 -8.37
CA TYR A 94 12.34 1.43 -9.53
C TYR A 94 12.78 2.78 -10.11
N MET A 95 11.84 3.72 -10.27
CA MET A 95 12.15 5.05 -10.81
C MET A 95 12.93 5.90 -9.82
N HIS A 96 12.64 5.80 -8.53
CA HIS A 96 13.36 6.49 -7.47
C HIS A 96 14.84 6.10 -7.47
N ASP A 97 15.14 4.79 -7.48
CA ASP A 97 16.51 4.30 -7.54
C ASP A 97 17.20 4.72 -8.84
N LYS A 98 16.54 4.55 -9.99
CA LYS A 98 17.12 4.90 -11.29
C LYS A 98 17.46 6.40 -11.42
N LEU A 99 16.59 7.29 -10.96
CA LEU A 99 16.78 8.74 -11.09
C LEU A 99 17.73 9.29 -10.03
N GLN A 100 17.68 8.76 -8.80
CA GLN A 100 18.52 9.28 -7.72
C GLN A 100 19.94 8.72 -7.76
N LEU A 101 20.13 7.48 -8.19
CA LEU A 101 21.48 6.95 -8.45
C LEU A 101 22.19 7.76 -9.54
N ARG A 102 21.44 8.25 -10.54
CA ARG A 102 21.97 9.19 -11.54
C ARG A 102 22.30 10.57 -10.94
N SER A 103 21.49 11.08 -10.01
CA SER A 103 21.83 12.34 -9.32
C SER A 103 23.04 12.22 -8.38
N LEU A 104 23.28 11.02 -7.82
CA LEU A 104 24.46 10.75 -7.02
C LEU A 104 25.70 10.60 -7.91
N SER A 105 25.59 9.99 -9.10
CA SER A 105 26.70 9.96 -10.06
C SER A 105 27.00 11.32 -10.68
N ASP A 106 25.98 12.15 -10.91
CA ASP A 106 26.14 13.50 -11.48
C ASP A 106 26.50 14.55 -10.40
N GLY A 107 26.31 14.22 -9.11
CA GLY A 107 26.65 15.04 -7.94
C GLY A 107 27.91 14.61 -7.19
N ALA A 108 28.48 13.43 -7.46
CA ALA A 108 29.75 12.96 -6.90
C ALA A 108 30.99 13.59 -7.56
N ALA A 109 30.80 14.56 -8.46
CA ALA A 109 31.85 15.48 -8.89
C ALA A 109 31.64 16.85 -8.22
N ARG A 110 32.10 16.98 -6.96
CA ARG A 110 32.70 18.19 -6.35
C ARG A 110 32.79 18.07 -4.82
N PRO A 111 33.86 18.61 -4.19
CA PRO A 111 35.29 18.52 -4.47
C PRO A 111 35.99 17.41 -3.67
#